data_AF-A0A809ZUQ1-F1
#
_entry.id   AF-A0A809ZUQ1-F1
#
_cell.length_a   1.000
_cell.length_b   1.000
_cell.length_c   1.000
_cell.angle_alpha   90.00
_cell.angle_beta   90.00
_cell.angle_gamma   90.00
#
_symmetry.space_group_name_H-M   'P 1'
#
loop_
_entity.id
_entity.type
_entity.pdbx_description
1 polymer ?
#
loop_
_entity_poly.entity_id
_entity_poly.type
_entity_poly.pdbx_seq_one_letter_code
_entity_poly.pdbx_strand_id
1 'polypeptide(L)' 'MSEITSADKLQCAERELKYRHRVYGRLVERGKMTRQEADRELELMAAIAEDYREVAAEDAPQLFIETKRTIKQA' A
#
# COMPACT_ATOMS: atom_id res chain seq x y z
N MET A 1 -23.35 -1.72 -0.76
CA MET A 1 -22.00 -2.21 -0.42
C MET A 1 -21.04 -1.39 -1.24
N SER A 2 -20.14 -0.62 -0.62
CA SER A 2 -19.14 0.14 -1.38
C SER A 2 -18.19 -0.84 -2.08
N GLU A 3 -17.80 -0.52 -3.30
CA GLU A 3 -16.76 -1.25 -4.02
C GLU A 3 -15.41 -1.04 -3.30
N ILE A 4 -14.60 -2.11 -3.20
CA ILE A 4 -13.28 -2.06 -2.56
C ILE A 4 -12.26 -1.66 -3.62
N THR A 5 -11.67 -0.48 -3.45
CA THR A 5 -10.71 0.09 -4.39
C THR A 5 -9.28 -0.42 -4.13
N SER A 6 -8.37 -0.20 -5.08
CA SER A 6 -6.94 -0.47 -4.91
C SER A 6 -6.34 0.37 -3.77
N ALA A 7 -6.81 1.61 -3.59
CA ALA A 7 -6.43 2.46 -2.46
C ALA A 7 -6.86 1.88 -1.10
N ASP A 8 -8.07 1.30 -1.02
CA ASP A 8 -8.52 0.62 0.21
C ASP A 8 -7.65 -0.58 0.55
N LYS A 9 -7.24 -1.35 -0.47
CA LYS A 9 -6.35 -2.51 -0.31
C LYS A 9 -4.96 -2.08 0.15
N LEU A 10 -4.39 -1.03 -0.46
CA LEU A 10 -3.11 -0.44 -0.04
C LEU A 10 -3.16 0.00 1.43
N GLN A 11 -4.18 0.77 1.81
CA GLN A 11 -4.33 1.24 3.19
C GLN A 11 -4.44 0.07 4.19
N CYS A 12 -5.14 -1.00 3.80
CA CYS A 12 -5.24 -2.21 4.61
C CYS A 12 -3.89 -2.90 4.79
N ALA A 13 -3.14 -3.10 3.69
CA ALA A 13 -1.82 -3.74 3.71
C ALA A 13 -0.80 -2.96 4.54
N GLU A 14 -0.75 -1.63 4.43
CA GLU A 14 0.15 -0.78 5.22
C GLU A 14 -0.18 -0.82 6.72
N ARG A 15 -1.47 -0.88 7.07
CA ARG A 15 -1.90 -1.03 8.46
C ARG A 15 -1.49 -2.40 9.01
N GLU A 16 -1.64 -3.46 8.21
CA GLU A 16 -1.25 -4.81 8.59
C GLU A 16 0.26 -4.93 8.82
N LEU A 17 1.09 -4.33 7.96
CA LEU A 17 2.54 -4.22 8.19
C LEU A 17 2.88 -3.65 9.57
N LYS A 18 2.25 -2.51 9.93
CA LYS A 18 2.47 -1.86 11.23
C LYS A 18 2.08 -2.77 12.39
N TYR A 19 0.97 -3.50 12.26
CA TYR A 19 0.55 -4.45 13.28
C TYR A 19 1.48 -5.65 13.38
N ARG A 20 1.86 -6.25 12.26
CA ARG A 20 2.78 -7.39 12.20
C ARG A 20 4.13 -7.06 12.83
N HIS A 21 4.70 -5.88 12.55
CA HIS A 21 5.94 -5.43 13.21
C HIS A 21 5.85 -5.48 14.74
N ARG A 22 4.71 -5.05 15.30
CA ARG A 22 4.50 -5.04 16.76
C ARG A 22 4.17 -6.41 17.32
N VAL A 23 3.31 -7.17 16.65
CA VAL A 23 2.81 -8.46 17.15
C VAL A 23 3.87 -9.53 17.00
N TYR A 24 4.53 -9.61 15.84
CA TYR A 24 5.54 -10.64 15.59
C TYR A 24 6.75 -10.46 16.49
N GLY A 25 7.21 -9.23 16.77
CA GLY A 25 8.25 -9.00 17.76
C GLY A 25 7.93 -9.63 19.11
N ARG A 26 6.70 -9.43 19.61
CA ARG A 26 6.24 -10.05 20.87
C ARG A 26 6.08 -11.57 20.77
N LEU A 27 5.68 -12.11 19.62
CA LEU A 27 5.59 -13.56 19.42
C LEU A 27 6.97 -14.20 19.41
N VAL A 28 7.96 -13.55 18.79
CA VAL A 28 9.37 -13.97 18.80
C VAL A 28 9.94 -13.93 20.22
N GLU A 29 9.74 -12.84 20.95
CA GLU A 29 10.15 -12.74 22.37
C GLU A 29 9.55 -13.84 23.25
N ARG A 30 8.31 -14.26 22.96
CA ARG A 30 7.60 -15.32 23.69
C ARG A 30 7.91 -16.74 23.17
N GLY A 31 8.79 -16.88 22.17
CA GLY A 31 9.12 -18.17 21.54
C GLY A 31 7.94 -18.82 20.82
N LYS A 32 6.94 -18.04 20.40
CA LYS A 32 5.75 -18.50 19.65
C LYS A 32 5.90 -18.36 18.14
N MET A 33 6.97 -17.73 17.69
CA MET A 33 7.34 -17.54 16.29
C MET A 33 8.85 -17.43 16.23
N THR A 34 9.49 -17.94 15.18
CA THR A 34 10.92 -17.70 14.96
C THR A 34 11.14 -16.34 14.32
N ARG A 35 12.33 -15.76 14.51
CA ARG A 35 12.69 -14.51 13.86
C ARG A 35 12.64 -14.62 12.34
N GLN A 36 13.10 -15.76 11.79
CA GLN A 36 13.12 -15.99 10.34
C GLN A 36 11.71 -16.04 9.74
N GLU A 37 10.75 -16.65 10.43
CA GLU A 37 9.33 -16.64 10.00
C GLU A 37 8.76 -15.21 10.05
N ALA A 38 9.04 -14.47 11.13
CA ALA A 38 8.58 -13.09 11.28
C ALA A 38 9.12 -12.19 10.15
N ASP A 39 10.42 -12.29 9.87
CA ASP A 39 11.08 -11.52 8.82
C ASP A 39 10.49 -11.87 7.44
N ARG A 40 10.29 -13.16 7.14
CA ARG A 40 9.70 -13.61 5.87
C ARG A 40 8.27 -13.10 5.66
N GLU A 41 7.43 -13.14 6.69
CA GLU A 41 6.05 -12.65 6.62
C GLU A 41 5.97 -11.12 6.50
N LEU A 42 6.92 -10.40 7.10
CA LEU A 42 7.04 -8.94 6.94
C LEU A 42 7.48 -8.58 5.53
N GLU A 43 8.49 -9.27 4.98
CA GLU A 43 8.93 -9.08 3.58
C GLU A 43 7.78 -9.33 2.60
N LEU A 44 7.04 -10.42 2.79
CA LEU A 44 5.92 -10.76 1.92
C LEU A 44 4.79 -9.73 1.98
N MET A 45 4.43 -9.26 3.18
CA MET A 45 3.41 -8.21 3.31
C MET A 45 3.90 -6.86 2.76
N ALA A 46 5.21 -6.57 2.86
CA ALA A 46 5.80 -5.39 2.26
C ALA A 46 5.72 -5.41 0.73
N ALA A 47 6.00 -6.57 0.10
CA ALA A 47 5.82 -6.75 -1.34
C ALA A 47 4.36 -6.51 -1.76
N ILE A 48 3.39 -7.07 -1.04
CA ILE A 48 1.96 -6.85 -1.32
C ILE A 48 1.59 -5.36 -1.23
N ALA A 49 2.09 -4.65 -0.22
CA ALA A 49 1.84 -3.22 -0.08
C ALA A 49 2.46 -2.42 -1.25
N GLU A 50 3.62 -2.83 -1.76
CA GLU A 50 4.23 -2.20 -2.92
C GLU A 50 3.42 -2.44 -4.19
N ASP A 51 3.00 -3.68 -4.46
CA ASP A 51 2.17 -4.04 -5.62
C ASP A 51 0.91 -3.15 -5.68
N TYR A 52 0.24 -2.97 -4.54
CA TYR A 52 -0.94 -2.10 -4.47
C TYR A 52 -0.62 -0.62 -4.53
N ARG A 53 0.59 -0.19 -4.19
CA ARG A 53 1.03 1.20 -4.36
C ARG A 53 1.15 1.54 -5.84
N GLU A 54 1.73 0.64 -6.62
CA GLU A 54 1.83 0.79 -8.08
C GLU A 54 0.43 0.86 -8.71
N VAL A 55 -0.43 -0.11 -8.39
CA VAL A 55 -1.80 -0.14 -8.92
C VAL A 55 -2.62 1.09 -8.49
N ALA A 56 -2.53 1.50 -7.22
CA ALA A 56 -3.25 2.69 -6.76
C ALA A 56 -2.75 3.99 -7.40
N ALA A 57 -1.47 4.04 -7.81
CA ALA A 57 -0.92 5.17 -8.55
C ALA A 57 -1.42 5.21 -10.00
N GLU A 58 -1.65 4.05 -10.63
CA GLU A 58 -2.24 3.95 -11.97
C GLU A 58 -3.75 4.28 -11.96
N ASP A 59 -4.45 3.89 -10.90
CA ASP A 59 -5.88 4.21 -10.69
C ASP A 59 -6.14 5.68 -10.34
N ALA A 60 -5.07 6.46 -10.07
CA ALA A 60 -5.22 7.88 -9.81
C ALA A 60 -5.73 8.57 -11.10
N PRO A 61 -6.86 9.31 -11.05
CA PRO A 61 -7.36 10.00 -12.23
C PRO A 61 -6.25 10.94 -12.73
N GLN A 62 -5.75 10.69 -13.94
CA GLN A 62 -4.81 11.58 -14.60
C GLN A 62 -5.48 12.95 -14.65
N LEU A 63 -5.01 13.87 -13.81
CA LEU A 63 -5.43 15.26 -13.81
C LEU A 63 -4.96 15.87 -15.14
N PHE A 64 -5.77 15.71 -16.18
CA PHE A 64 -5.61 16.45 -17.43
C PHE A 64 -5.87 17.92 -17.13
N ILE A 65 -4.80 18.65 -16.81
CA ILE A 65 -4.84 20.11 -16.73
C ILE A 65 -4.87 20.63 -18.17
N GLU A 66 -6.06 20.77 -18.75
CA GLU A 66 -6.25 21.53 -19.99
C GLU A 66 -5.94 23.00 -19.72
N THR A 67 -4.70 23.41 -20.02
CA THR A 67 -4.35 24.83 -20.09
C THR A 67 -4.97 25.41 -21.36
N LYS A 68 -6.08 26.15 -21.20
CA LYS A 68 -6.70 26.92 -22.28
C LYS A 68 -5.68 27.92 -22.87
N ARG A 69 -5.06 27.59 -24.00
CA ARG A 69 -4.39 28.58 -24.86
C ARG A 69 -5.47 29.40 -25.58
N THR A 70 -5.70 30.62 -25.10
CA THR A 70 -6.49 31.61 -25.84
C THR A 70 -5.71 32.06 -27.07
N ILE A 71 -6.10 31.61 -28.27
CA ILE A 71 -5.60 32.17 -29.53
C ILE A 71 -6.35 33.50 -29.74
N LYS A 72 -5.62 34.62 -29.61
CA LYS A 72 -6.09 35.94 -30.04
C LYS A 72 -5.79 36.05 -31.54
N GLN A 73 -6.79 35.86 -32.39
CA GLN A 73 -6.68 36.21 -33.81
C GLN A 73 -6.61 37.74 -33.93
N ALA A 74 -5.64 38.22 -34.69
CA ALA A 74 -5.49 39.61 -35.13
C ALA A 74 -5.33 39.61 -36.65
#